data_AF-A0A971C002-F1
#
_entry.id   AF-A0A971C002-F1
#
_cell.length_a   1.000
_cell.length_b   1.000
_cell.length_c   1.000
_cell.angle_alpha   90.00
_cell.angle_beta   90.00
_cell.angle_gamma   90.00
#
_symmetry.space_group_name_H-M   'P 1'
#
loop_
_entity.id
_entity.type
_entity.pdbx_description
1 polymer ?
#
loop_
_entity_poly.entity_id
_entity_poly.type
_entity_poly.pdbx_seq_one_letter_code
_entity_poly.pdbx_strand_id
1 'polypeptide(L)'
;RQDVYELVVERVVKPEIVATWSLSDSLLARGAIAETVAEKHPGAQLQFRSWLSPDFLTSPQASTAAFAGVRTAVLGSLWTIALTILVAFPLGVGAAIYLEEYAADNFVNRVIRTNIANLAGVPSIIYGMLGLAIFVRGLSGLTSGAFAGLADPTTANGRTILSAALTLVLLILPLIIINAQEAIRAVPSSLRLASYGLGATKWQTIRHHLLPSALPGILTGSILAISRAIGETAPLVVVGASTFIAVDPTGPFSKFTTLPIQIYQWTSRPQPEFRHIAAAAILVLLVLLLSLNAGAIALRNRYTVRS
;
A
#
# COMPACT_ATOMS: atom_id res chain seq x y z
N ARG A 1 20.99 -17.37 23.39
CA ARG A 1 22.45 -17.50 23.10
C ARG A 1 22.74 -17.19 21.62
N GLN A 2 21.90 -17.66 20.68
CA GLN A 2 21.96 -17.27 19.26
C GLN A 2 21.80 -15.75 19.05
N ASP A 3 20.83 -15.11 19.70
CA ASP A 3 20.59 -13.67 19.53
C ASP A 3 21.79 -12.80 19.94
N VAL A 4 22.50 -13.19 21.01
CA VAL A 4 23.72 -12.49 21.45
C VAL A 4 24.87 -12.72 20.48
N TYR A 5 24.97 -13.92 19.90
CA TYR A 5 25.98 -14.23 18.90
C TYR A 5 25.73 -13.44 17.60
N GLU A 6 24.49 -13.35 17.12
CA GLU A 6 24.13 -12.56 15.95
C GLU A 6 24.37 -11.06 16.17
N LEU A 7 24.04 -10.53 17.36
CA LEU A 7 24.34 -9.15 17.71
C LEU A 7 25.85 -8.86 17.78
N VAL A 8 26.66 -9.82 18.24
CA VAL A 8 28.12 -9.70 18.25
C VAL A 8 28.67 -9.77 16.82
N VAL A 9 28.16 -10.66 15.98
CA VAL A 9 28.56 -10.73 14.56
C VAL A 9 28.18 -9.44 13.81
N GLU A 10 26.97 -8.92 14.04
CA GLU A 10 26.48 -7.68 13.43
C GLU A 10 27.31 -6.46 13.87
N ARG A 11 27.52 -6.28 15.19
CA ARG A 11 28.09 -5.04 15.74
C ARG A 11 29.60 -5.05 15.89
N VAL A 12 30.21 -6.21 16.09
CA VAL A 12 31.65 -6.36 16.39
C VAL A 12 32.41 -6.92 15.19
N VAL A 13 31.91 -7.98 14.55
CA VAL A 13 32.60 -8.60 13.40
C VAL A 13 32.38 -7.83 12.11
N LYS A 14 31.20 -7.22 11.92
CA LYS A 14 30.81 -6.43 10.72
C LYS A 14 31.22 -7.14 9.42
N PRO A 15 30.73 -8.36 9.17
CA PRO A 15 31.13 -9.12 7.99
C PRO A 15 30.80 -8.35 6.72
N GLU A 16 31.80 -8.21 5.86
CA GLU A 16 31.63 -7.63 4.53
C GLU A 16 31.32 -8.75 3.53
N ILE A 17 30.26 -8.55 2.73
CA ILE A 17 29.89 -9.51 1.70
C ILE A 17 30.78 -9.25 0.48
N VAL A 18 31.70 -10.18 0.24
CA VAL A 18 32.72 -10.03 -0.80
C VAL A 18 32.18 -10.43 -2.19
N ALA A 19 31.28 -11.42 -2.23
CA ALA A 19 30.65 -11.89 -3.45
C ALA A 19 29.28 -12.52 -3.17
N THR A 20 28.37 -12.43 -4.15
CA THR A 20 27.07 -13.10 -4.15
C THR A 20 26.82 -13.80 -5.48
N TRP A 21 26.08 -14.91 -5.41
CA TRP A 21 25.72 -15.72 -6.57
C TRP A 21 24.19 -15.80 -6.71
N SER A 22 23.74 -16.02 -7.94
CA SER A 22 22.31 -16.20 -8.21
C SER A 22 21.78 -17.51 -7.63
N LEU A 23 20.45 -17.63 -7.56
CA LEU A 23 19.79 -18.87 -7.11
C LEU A 23 20.15 -20.05 -8.00
N SER A 24 20.18 -19.87 -9.32
CA SER A 24 20.51 -20.94 -10.27
C SER A 24 21.95 -21.40 -10.10
N ASP A 25 22.90 -20.47 -9.93
CA ASP A 25 24.30 -20.83 -9.74
C ASP A 25 24.51 -21.54 -8.39
N SER A 26 23.81 -21.06 -7.35
CA SER A 26 23.85 -21.66 -6.01
C SER A 26 23.23 -23.07 -5.95
N LEU A 27 22.39 -23.44 -6.91
CA LEU A 27 21.79 -24.78 -7.00
C LEU A 27 22.57 -25.70 -7.94
N LEU A 28 23.00 -25.20 -9.10
CA LEU A 28 23.56 -26.00 -10.19
C LEU A 28 25.10 -26.02 -10.21
N ALA A 29 25.76 -24.99 -9.67
CA ALA A 29 27.19 -24.77 -9.80
C ALA A 29 27.91 -24.69 -8.43
N ARG A 30 27.41 -25.41 -7.41
CA ARG A 30 27.97 -25.36 -6.04
C ARG A 30 29.47 -25.68 -5.97
N GLY A 31 29.92 -26.68 -6.73
CA GLY A 31 31.34 -27.06 -6.78
C GLY A 31 32.22 -25.94 -7.33
N ALA A 32 31.83 -25.35 -8.48
CA ALA A 32 32.55 -24.24 -9.10
C ALA A 32 32.59 -22.98 -8.21
N ILE A 33 31.54 -22.73 -7.44
CA ILE A 33 31.50 -21.63 -6.46
C ILE A 33 32.51 -21.88 -5.35
N ALA A 34 32.54 -23.09 -4.78
CA ALA A 34 33.48 -23.43 -3.71
C ALA A 34 34.94 -23.30 -4.16
N GLU A 35 35.25 -23.73 -5.37
CA GLU A 35 36.58 -23.55 -5.99
C GLU A 35 36.92 -22.07 -6.18
N THR A 36 35.99 -21.29 -6.74
CA THR A 36 36.19 -19.84 -6.96
C THR A 36 36.43 -19.09 -5.64
N VAL A 37 35.73 -19.47 -4.56
CA VAL A 37 35.94 -18.88 -3.23
C VAL A 37 37.29 -19.26 -2.65
N ALA A 38 37.67 -20.54 -2.75
CA ALA A 38 38.97 -21.00 -2.27
C ALA A 38 40.14 -20.31 -2.99
N GLU A 39 40.00 -20.04 -4.30
CA GLU A 39 41.02 -19.39 -5.12
C GLU A 39 41.08 -17.87 -4.92
N LYS A 40 39.94 -17.18 -5.01
CA LYS A 40 39.90 -15.71 -5.00
C LYS A 40 39.76 -15.10 -3.60
N HIS A 41 39.21 -15.84 -2.65
CA HIS A 41 38.86 -15.35 -1.31
C HIS A 41 39.15 -16.38 -0.21
N PRO A 42 40.42 -16.75 0.03
CA PRO A 42 40.79 -17.84 0.95
C PRO A 42 40.43 -17.58 2.43
N GLY A 43 40.15 -16.32 2.81
CA GLY A 43 39.68 -15.95 4.16
C GLY A 43 38.17 -15.78 4.28
N ALA A 44 37.40 -15.94 3.20
CA ALA A 44 35.95 -15.77 3.21
C ALA A 44 35.23 -17.07 3.59
N GLN A 45 34.15 -16.94 4.35
CA GLN A 45 33.26 -18.07 4.65
C GLN A 45 32.14 -18.13 3.61
N LEU A 46 32.02 -19.26 2.92
CA LEU A 46 30.92 -19.52 2.00
C LEU A 46 29.66 -19.91 2.78
N GLN A 47 28.58 -19.14 2.62
CA GLN A 47 27.30 -19.42 3.25
C GLN A 47 26.17 -19.51 2.21
N PHE A 48 25.50 -20.65 2.15
CA PHE A 48 24.26 -20.80 1.39
C PHE A 48 23.08 -20.43 2.28
N ARG A 49 22.49 -19.25 2.04
CA ARG A 49 21.34 -18.72 2.79
C ARG A 49 20.16 -18.44 1.87
N SER A 50 18.94 -18.69 2.36
CA SER A 50 17.74 -18.12 1.74
C SER A 50 17.60 -16.66 2.17
N TRP A 51 17.35 -15.78 1.22
CA TRP A 51 17.04 -14.37 1.51
C TRP A 51 15.59 -14.18 2.00
N LEU A 52 14.71 -15.11 1.68
CA LEU A 52 13.36 -15.18 2.24
C LEU A 52 13.39 -16.17 3.42
N SER A 53 13.47 -15.62 4.63
CA SER A 53 13.48 -16.36 5.89
C SER A 53 12.44 -15.78 6.87
N PRO A 54 12.06 -16.51 7.93
CA PRO A 54 11.25 -15.93 9.01
C PRO A 54 11.89 -14.66 9.57
N ASP A 55 13.21 -14.66 9.77
CA ASP A 55 13.96 -13.50 10.29
C ASP A 55 13.87 -12.30 9.35
N PHE A 56 13.84 -12.51 8.04
CA PHE A 56 13.65 -11.44 7.07
C PHE A 56 12.28 -10.75 7.24
N LEU A 57 11.23 -11.52 7.57
CA LEU A 57 9.88 -10.99 7.79
C LEU A 57 9.76 -10.26 9.13
N THR A 58 10.46 -10.73 10.16
CA THR A 58 10.38 -10.18 11.52
C THR A 58 11.45 -9.14 11.84
N SER A 59 12.52 -9.03 11.04
CA SER A 59 13.58 -8.05 11.27
C SER A 59 13.21 -6.66 10.72
N PRO A 60 13.65 -5.59 11.38
CA PRO A 60 13.50 -4.24 10.85
C PRO A 60 14.44 -4.00 9.66
N GLN A 61 14.26 -2.87 8.98
CA GLN A 61 15.19 -2.44 7.94
C GLN A 61 16.60 -2.21 8.53
N ALA A 62 17.63 -2.73 7.88
CA ALA A 62 19.03 -2.53 8.25
C ALA A 62 19.83 -1.95 7.08
N SER A 63 20.95 -1.30 7.40
CA SER A 63 21.88 -0.74 6.41
C SER A 63 22.68 -1.82 5.68
N THR A 64 22.90 -2.95 6.32
CA THR A 64 23.61 -4.13 5.79
C THR A 64 22.61 -5.16 5.29
N ALA A 65 22.73 -5.58 4.03
CA ALA A 65 21.79 -6.51 3.40
C ALA A 65 21.65 -7.85 4.16
N ALA A 66 22.72 -8.33 4.79
CA ALA A 66 22.71 -9.58 5.56
C ALA A 66 21.66 -9.61 6.69
N PHE A 67 21.41 -8.47 7.33
CA PHE A 67 20.55 -8.32 8.51
C PHE A 67 19.26 -7.55 8.22
N ALA A 68 19.07 -7.08 6.99
CA ALA A 68 17.94 -6.25 6.63
C ALA A 68 16.66 -7.09 6.49
N GLY A 69 15.60 -6.69 7.19
CA GLY A 69 14.26 -7.25 7.04
C GLY A 69 13.23 -6.25 6.52
N VAL A 70 11.99 -6.72 6.38
CA VAL A 70 10.87 -5.97 5.79
C VAL A 70 9.78 -5.62 6.79
N ARG A 71 9.93 -5.95 8.08
CA ARG A 71 8.87 -5.75 9.09
C ARG A 71 8.33 -4.32 9.09
N THR A 72 9.22 -3.33 9.12
CA THR A 72 8.87 -1.91 9.17
C THR A 72 8.08 -1.47 7.92
N ALA A 73 8.48 -1.95 6.73
CA ALA A 73 7.75 -1.72 5.48
C ALA A 73 6.40 -2.43 5.42
N VAL A 74 6.29 -3.67 5.90
CA VAL A 74 5.02 -4.40 5.95
C VAL A 74 4.02 -3.65 6.83
N LEU A 75 4.43 -3.27 8.04
CA LEU A 75 3.59 -2.53 8.98
C LEU A 75 3.22 -1.14 8.43
N GLY A 76 4.17 -0.44 7.83
CA GLY A 76 3.90 0.86 7.19
C GLY A 76 2.92 0.74 6.02
N SER A 77 3.10 -0.26 5.15
CA SER A 77 2.14 -0.59 4.09
C SER A 77 0.75 -0.87 4.64
N LEU A 78 0.62 -1.73 5.66
CA LEU A 78 -0.66 -2.07 6.26
C LEU A 78 -1.38 -0.85 6.84
N TRP A 79 -0.67 -0.01 7.60
CA TRP A 79 -1.23 1.23 8.15
C TRP A 79 -1.69 2.20 7.06
N THR A 80 -0.85 2.41 6.04
CA THR A 80 -1.18 3.30 4.92
C THR A 80 -2.42 2.81 4.18
N ILE A 81 -2.47 1.51 3.83
CA ILE A 81 -3.60 0.92 3.10
C ILE A 81 -4.86 0.96 3.95
N ALA A 82 -4.80 0.62 5.24
CA ALA A 82 -5.95 0.64 6.13
C ALA A 82 -6.58 2.04 6.21
N LEU A 83 -5.76 3.08 6.38
CA LEU A 83 -6.24 4.47 6.39
C LEU A 83 -6.78 4.90 5.03
N THR A 84 -6.11 4.51 3.94
CA THR A 84 -6.60 4.80 2.58
C THR A 84 -7.97 4.17 2.34
N ILE A 85 -8.19 2.91 2.72
CA ILE A 85 -9.49 2.23 2.59
C ILE A 85 -10.55 2.93 3.45
N LEU A 86 -10.22 3.22 4.71
CA LEU A 86 -11.12 3.83 5.68
C LEU A 86 -11.68 5.17 5.18
N VAL A 87 -10.88 5.93 4.43
CA VAL A 87 -11.28 7.24 3.90
C VAL A 87 -11.82 7.14 2.47
N ALA A 88 -11.11 6.46 1.57
CA ALA A 88 -11.46 6.45 0.14
C ALA A 88 -12.75 5.68 -0.15
N PHE A 89 -13.01 4.57 0.56
CA PHE A 89 -14.20 3.77 0.32
C PHE A 89 -15.50 4.53 0.64
N PRO A 90 -15.73 5.06 1.87
CA PRO A 90 -16.97 5.78 2.16
C PRO A 90 -17.11 7.07 1.34
N LEU A 91 -16.02 7.81 1.10
CA LEU A 91 -16.08 9.03 0.28
C LEU A 91 -16.41 8.71 -1.18
N GLY A 92 -15.77 7.69 -1.76
CA GLY A 92 -15.99 7.31 -3.15
C GLY A 92 -17.38 6.74 -3.39
N VAL A 93 -17.84 5.84 -2.52
CA VAL A 93 -19.19 5.27 -2.58
C VAL A 93 -20.25 6.34 -2.32
N GLY A 94 -20.03 7.22 -1.33
CA GLY A 94 -20.92 8.34 -1.05
C GLY A 94 -21.06 9.31 -2.22
N ALA A 95 -19.94 9.66 -2.85
CA ALA A 95 -19.94 10.50 -4.05
C ALA A 95 -20.65 9.81 -5.22
N ALA A 96 -20.47 8.50 -5.42
CA ALA A 96 -21.17 7.74 -6.44
C ALA A 96 -22.69 7.72 -6.21
N ILE A 97 -23.14 7.46 -4.97
CA ILE A 97 -24.57 7.52 -4.61
C ILE A 97 -25.14 8.92 -4.89
N TYR A 98 -24.43 9.98 -4.49
CA TYR A 98 -24.86 11.35 -4.75
C TYR A 98 -24.99 11.60 -6.25
N LEU A 99 -23.98 11.24 -7.04
CA LEU A 99 -23.96 11.50 -8.48
C LEU A 99 -24.99 10.68 -9.27
N GLU A 100 -25.32 9.47 -8.84
CA GLU A 100 -26.29 8.62 -9.55
C GLU A 100 -27.74 8.84 -9.09
N GLU A 101 -27.96 9.02 -7.79
CA GLU A 101 -29.32 9.03 -7.25
C GLU A 101 -29.82 10.43 -6.86
N TYR A 102 -28.94 11.39 -6.53
CA TYR A 102 -29.36 12.72 -6.07
C TYR A 102 -29.04 13.84 -7.05
N ALA A 103 -27.98 13.71 -7.83
CA ALA A 103 -27.51 14.75 -8.73
C ALA A 103 -28.42 14.93 -9.94
N ALA A 104 -29.05 16.10 -10.04
CA ALA A 104 -29.76 16.52 -11.25
C ALA A 104 -28.79 16.74 -12.42
N ASP A 105 -29.28 16.67 -13.66
CA ASP A 105 -28.49 16.96 -14.85
C ASP A 105 -28.31 18.47 -15.06
N ASN A 106 -27.45 19.06 -14.23
CA ASN A 106 -27.06 20.46 -14.32
C ASN A 106 -25.58 20.60 -14.72
N PHE A 107 -25.19 21.81 -15.11
CA PHE A 107 -23.83 22.11 -15.54
C PHE A 107 -22.78 21.71 -14.49
N VAL A 108 -23.05 21.99 -13.21
CA VAL A 108 -22.13 21.67 -12.10
C VAL A 108 -21.86 20.16 -12.02
N ASN A 109 -22.90 19.34 -12.04
CA ASN A 109 -22.76 17.88 -11.95
C ASN A 109 -22.11 17.28 -13.20
N ARG A 110 -22.33 17.87 -14.39
CA ARG A 110 -21.59 17.50 -15.60
C ARG A 110 -20.11 17.81 -15.46
N VAL A 111 -19.76 19.00 -14.98
CA VAL A 111 -18.36 19.38 -14.71
C VAL A 111 -17.72 18.44 -13.70
N ILE A 112 -18.40 18.09 -12.60
CA ILE A 112 -17.89 17.14 -11.60
C ILE A 112 -17.61 15.77 -12.24
N ARG A 113 -18.56 15.21 -13.00
CA ARG A 113 -18.37 13.94 -13.71
C ARG A 113 -17.18 13.96 -14.66
N THR A 114 -17.05 15.02 -15.47
CA THR A 114 -15.93 15.17 -16.40
C THR A 114 -14.60 15.29 -15.65
N ASN A 115 -14.55 16.01 -14.53
CA ASN A 115 -13.32 16.11 -13.72
C ASN A 115 -12.94 14.76 -13.10
N ILE A 116 -13.91 13.98 -12.59
CA ILE A 116 -13.64 12.64 -12.06
C ILE A 116 -13.05 11.74 -13.16
N ALA A 117 -13.63 11.74 -14.36
CA ALA A 117 -13.11 10.98 -15.50
C ALA A 117 -11.69 11.44 -15.90
N ASN A 118 -11.44 12.74 -15.94
CA ASN A 118 -10.12 13.30 -16.27
C ASN A 118 -9.07 12.96 -15.21
N LEU A 119 -9.44 13.01 -13.92
CA LEU A 119 -8.55 12.67 -12.81
C LEU A 119 -8.09 11.20 -12.90
N ALA A 120 -8.96 10.27 -13.31
CA ALA A 120 -8.56 8.87 -13.47
C ALA A 120 -7.39 8.65 -14.47
N GLY A 121 -7.18 9.60 -15.40
CA GLY A 121 -6.08 9.57 -16.37
C GLY A 121 -4.81 10.33 -15.94
N VAL A 122 -4.81 10.99 -14.79
CA VAL A 122 -3.66 11.79 -14.34
C VAL A 122 -2.51 10.89 -13.88
N PRO A 123 -1.24 11.17 -14.27
CA PRO A 123 -0.09 10.42 -13.80
C PRO A 123 0.06 10.43 -12.27
N SER A 124 0.41 9.29 -11.67
CA SER A 124 0.43 9.14 -10.21
C SER A 124 1.42 10.07 -9.48
N ILE A 125 2.48 10.50 -10.15
CA ILE A 125 3.45 11.47 -9.60
C ILE A 125 2.82 12.84 -9.27
N ILE A 126 1.84 13.27 -10.08
CA ILE A 126 1.16 14.56 -9.89
C ILE A 126 0.36 14.53 -8.57
N TYR A 127 -0.28 13.40 -8.27
CA TYR A 127 -0.92 13.19 -6.97
C TYR A 127 0.07 13.27 -5.82
N GLY A 128 1.29 12.75 -5.99
CA GLY A 128 2.38 12.90 -5.03
C GLY A 128 2.72 14.36 -4.74
N MET A 129 2.86 15.17 -5.79
CA MET A 129 3.16 16.59 -5.67
C MET A 129 2.01 17.36 -4.99
N LEU A 130 0.76 17.05 -5.36
CA LEU A 130 -0.42 17.63 -4.71
C LEU A 130 -0.51 17.20 -3.24
N GLY A 131 -0.27 15.93 -2.93
CA GLY A 131 -0.24 15.41 -1.58
C GLY A 131 0.82 16.05 -0.71
N LEU A 132 2.02 16.28 -1.25
CA LEU A 132 3.08 17.04 -0.59
C LEU A 132 2.65 18.49 -0.31
N ALA A 133 2.06 19.17 -1.30
CA ALA A 133 1.62 20.56 -1.14
C ALA A 133 0.49 20.69 -0.11
N ILE A 134 -0.53 19.83 -0.20
CA ILE A 134 -1.75 19.94 0.60
C ILE A 134 -1.59 19.25 1.96
N PHE A 135 -1.22 17.98 2.00
CA PHE A 135 -1.25 17.20 3.25
C PHE A 135 0.02 17.35 4.08
N VAL A 136 1.18 17.39 3.44
CA VAL A 136 2.46 17.51 4.16
C VAL A 136 2.74 18.96 4.55
N ARG A 137 2.55 19.92 3.63
CA ARG A 137 2.87 21.33 3.87
C ARG A 137 1.67 22.15 4.35
N GLY A 138 0.55 22.11 3.64
CA GLY A 138 -0.63 22.92 3.94
C GLY A 138 -1.37 22.48 5.22
N LEU A 139 -1.53 21.18 5.41
CA LEU A 139 -2.26 20.57 6.53
C LEU A 139 -1.33 19.90 7.54
N SER A 140 -0.06 20.33 7.60
CA SER A 140 0.96 19.77 8.50
C SER A 140 0.50 19.70 9.96
N GLY A 141 -0.24 20.70 10.45
CA GLY A 141 -0.78 20.70 11.82
C GLY A 141 -1.78 19.56 12.10
N LEU A 142 -2.55 19.14 11.09
CA LEU A 142 -3.46 18.00 11.18
C LEU A 142 -2.72 16.68 10.97
N THR A 143 -1.90 16.61 9.93
CA THR A 143 -1.26 15.36 9.50
C THR A 143 -0.08 14.95 10.36
N SER A 144 0.53 15.87 11.11
CA SER A 144 1.53 15.57 12.14
C SER A 144 0.92 15.15 13.49
N GLY A 145 -0.40 15.33 13.68
CA GLY A 145 -1.03 15.14 14.99
C GLY A 145 -0.85 16.30 15.96
N ALA A 146 -0.26 17.43 15.53
CA ALA A 146 -0.05 18.61 16.37
C ALA A 146 -1.37 19.18 16.91
N PHE A 147 -2.43 19.16 16.12
CA PHE A 147 -3.76 19.59 16.53
C PHE A 147 -4.31 18.82 17.75
N ALA A 148 -3.88 17.57 17.94
CA ALA A 148 -4.30 16.68 19.01
C ALA A 148 -3.26 16.59 20.15
N GLY A 149 -2.18 17.38 20.09
CA GLY A 149 -1.06 17.26 21.03
C GLY A 149 -0.26 15.96 20.91
N LEU A 150 -0.44 15.21 19.81
CA LEU A 150 0.20 13.92 19.54
C LEU A 150 1.39 14.04 18.56
N ALA A 151 1.87 15.27 18.33
CA ALA A 151 2.97 15.50 17.40
C ALA A 151 4.28 14.94 17.95
N ASP A 152 4.89 14.04 17.18
CA ASP A 152 6.25 13.61 17.38
C ASP A 152 7.20 14.66 16.75
N PRO A 153 8.23 15.14 17.47
CA PRO A 153 9.22 16.08 16.94
C PRO A 153 9.85 15.62 15.61
N THR A 154 9.94 14.31 15.41
CA THR A 154 10.53 13.72 14.21
C THR A 154 9.59 13.77 12.99
N THR A 155 8.28 13.95 13.19
CA THR A 155 7.23 14.02 12.14
C THR A 155 6.48 15.34 12.09
N ALA A 156 6.91 16.34 12.85
CA ALA A 156 6.31 17.68 12.87
C ALA A 156 6.22 18.36 11.49
N ASN A 157 6.99 17.89 10.50
CA ASN A 157 6.93 18.36 9.11
C ASN A 157 5.77 17.77 8.28
N GLY A 158 4.86 17.00 8.89
CA GLY A 158 3.69 16.42 8.22
C GLY A 158 3.98 15.19 7.35
N ARG A 159 5.21 14.67 7.34
CA ARG A 159 5.58 13.46 6.58
C ARG A 159 5.22 12.18 7.34
N THR A 160 3.93 11.92 7.41
CA THR A 160 3.34 10.83 8.21
C THR A 160 2.60 9.82 7.34
N ILE A 161 2.26 8.68 7.93
CA ILE A 161 1.37 7.68 7.31
C ILE A 161 0.06 8.32 6.88
N LEU A 162 -0.51 9.21 7.69
CA LEU A 162 -1.76 9.89 7.37
C LEU A 162 -1.64 10.73 6.09
N SER A 163 -0.57 11.54 5.94
CA SER A 163 -0.34 12.30 4.70
C SER A 163 -0.22 11.39 3.47
N ALA A 164 0.49 10.27 3.61
CA ALA A 164 0.62 9.28 2.54
C ALA A 164 -0.71 8.62 2.19
N ALA A 165 -1.48 8.21 3.20
CA ALA A 165 -2.78 7.59 3.01
C ALA A 165 -3.76 8.53 2.32
N LEU A 166 -3.82 9.80 2.74
CA LEU A 166 -4.65 10.83 2.10
C LEU A 166 -4.20 11.13 0.67
N THR A 167 -2.90 11.08 0.39
CA THR A 167 -2.39 11.21 -0.98
C THR A 167 -2.85 10.05 -1.86
N LEU A 168 -2.79 8.82 -1.35
CA LEU A 168 -3.32 7.66 -2.07
C LEU A 168 -4.83 7.70 -2.21
N VAL A 169 -5.57 8.27 -1.24
CA VAL A 169 -7.00 8.54 -1.37
C VAL A 169 -7.25 9.39 -2.62
N LEU A 170 -6.56 10.52 -2.79
CA LEU A 170 -6.73 11.37 -3.97
C LEU A 170 -6.49 10.62 -5.28
N LEU A 171 -5.51 9.71 -5.30
CA LEU A 171 -5.15 8.91 -6.46
C LEU A 171 -6.25 7.89 -6.81
N ILE A 172 -6.77 7.14 -5.83
CA ILE A 172 -7.72 6.05 -6.11
C ILE A 172 -9.20 6.47 -6.04
N LEU A 173 -9.50 7.63 -5.47
CA LEU A 173 -10.86 8.11 -5.30
C LEU A 173 -11.65 8.17 -6.63
N PRO A 174 -11.09 8.68 -7.75
CA PRO A 174 -11.80 8.68 -9.02
C PRO A 174 -12.17 7.27 -9.50
N LEU A 175 -11.28 6.29 -9.33
CA LEU A 175 -11.55 4.90 -9.69
C LEU A 175 -12.68 4.30 -8.85
N ILE A 176 -12.66 4.52 -7.53
CA ILE A 176 -13.72 4.03 -6.64
C ILE A 176 -15.07 4.65 -7.04
N ILE A 177 -15.10 5.96 -7.32
CA ILE A 177 -16.33 6.65 -7.73
C ILE A 177 -16.87 6.03 -9.02
N ILE A 178 -16.05 5.94 -10.08
CA ILE A 178 -16.48 5.42 -11.38
C ILE A 178 -17.02 3.98 -11.25
N ASN A 179 -16.26 3.10 -10.60
CA ASN A 179 -16.66 1.71 -10.40
C ASN A 179 -17.96 1.59 -9.59
N ALA A 180 -18.14 2.44 -8.57
CA ALA A 180 -19.37 2.46 -7.79
C ALA A 180 -20.57 3.01 -8.58
N GLN A 181 -20.38 4.02 -9.43
CA GLN A 181 -21.43 4.52 -10.33
C GLN A 181 -21.87 3.43 -11.32
N GLU A 182 -20.92 2.71 -11.93
CA GLU A 182 -21.22 1.61 -12.84
C GLU A 182 -22.01 0.50 -12.15
N ALA A 183 -21.62 0.12 -10.93
CA ALA A 183 -22.34 -0.87 -10.13
C ALA A 183 -23.78 -0.42 -9.77
N ILE A 184 -23.96 0.86 -9.44
CA ILE A 184 -25.29 1.44 -9.15
C ILE A 184 -26.17 1.49 -10.41
N ARG A 185 -25.59 1.87 -11.56
CA ARG A 185 -26.30 1.90 -12.85
C ARG A 185 -26.73 0.53 -13.34
N ALA A 186 -25.96 -0.51 -13.02
CA ALA A 186 -26.29 -1.89 -13.37
C ALA A 186 -27.56 -2.41 -12.69
N VAL A 187 -27.98 -1.80 -11.57
CA VAL A 187 -29.22 -2.17 -10.87
C VAL A 187 -30.44 -1.71 -11.70
N PRO A 188 -31.40 -2.60 -12.02
CA PRO A 188 -32.58 -2.26 -12.80
C PRO A 188 -33.38 -1.08 -12.22
N SER A 189 -33.85 -0.19 -13.08
CA SER A 189 -34.70 0.95 -12.69
C SER A 189 -36.06 0.50 -12.13
N SER A 190 -36.56 -0.67 -12.55
CA SER A 190 -37.81 -1.25 -12.05
C SER A 190 -37.81 -1.46 -10.54
N LEU A 191 -36.67 -1.80 -9.92
CA LEU A 191 -36.55 -1.92 -8.46
C LEU A 191 -36.79 -0.58 -7.76
N ARG A 192 -36.28 0.51 -8.33
CA ARG A 192 -36.50 1.86 -7.79
C ARG A 192 -37.97 2.25 -7.90
N LEU A 193 -38.58 2.06 -9.07
CA LEU A 193 -39.98 2.38 -9.33
C LEU A 193 -40.94 1.56 -8.45
N ALA A 194 -40.68 0.26 -8.27
CA ALA A 194 -41.47 -0.60 -7.40
C ALA A 194 -41.41 -0.13 -5.93
N SER A 195 -40.21 0.19 -5.44
CA SER A 195 -40.02 0.74 -4.09
C SER A 195 -40.78 2.06 -3.90
N TYR A 196 -40.71 2.98 -4.88
CA TYR A 196 -41.48 4.23 -4.85
C TYR A 196 -42.99 4.00 -4.92
N GLY A 197 -43.45 3.01 -5.70
CA GLY A 197 -44.87 2.63 -5.78
C GLY A 197 -45.44 2.11 -4.46
N LEU A 198 -44.60 1.56 -3.58
CA LEU A 198 -44.96 1.16 -2.22
C LEU A 198 -44.87 2.32 -1.20
N GLY A 199 -44.63 3.55 -1.64
CA GLY A 199 -44.51 4.73 -0.78
C GLY A 199 -43.16 4.87 -0.07
N ALA A 200 -42.14 4.09 -0.45
CA ALA A 200 -40.81 4.22 0.13
C ALA A 200 -40.13 5.52 -0.32
N THR A 201 -39.41 6.16 0.60
CA THR A 201 -38.57 7.33 0.30
C THR A 201 -37.36 6.94 -0.56
N LYS A 202 -36.76 7.94 -1.23
CA LYS A 202 -35.48 7.77 -1.97
C LYS A 202 -34.39 7.14 -1.10
N TRP A 203 -34.19 7.62 0.13
CA TRP A 203 -33.20 7.04 1.03
C TRP A 203 -33.52 5.60 1.44
N GLN A 204 -34.79 5.28 1.72
CA GLN A 204 -35.19 3.90 2.01
C GLN A 204 -34.93 2.96 0.82
N THR A 205 -35.23 3.42 -0.39
CA THR A 205 -34.96 2.68 -1.63
C THR A 205 -33.46 2.44 -1.82
N ILE A 206 -32.65 3.49 -1.61
CA ILE A 206 -31.19 3.40 -1.73
C ILE A 206 -30.62 2.41 -0.71
N ARG A 207 -30.99 2.55 0.56
CA ARG A 207 -30.44 1.75 1.66
C ARG A 207 -30.85 0.28 1.62
N HIS A 208 -32.10 -0.03 1.28
CA HIS A 208 -32.64 -1.39 1.44
C HIS A 208 -32.65 -2.20 0.13
N HIS A 209 -32.64 -1.54 -1.03
CA HIS A 209 -32.75 -2.24 -2.31
C HIS A 209 -31.53 -1.97 -3.20
N LEU A 210 -31.22 -0.70 -3.45
CA LEU A 210 -30.18 -0.33 -4.40
C LEU A 210 -28.78 -0.70 -3.92
N LEU A 211 -28.39 -0.23 -2.73
CA LEU A 211 -27.05 -0.45 -2.20
C LEU A 211 -26.75 -1.93 -1.98
N PRO A 212 -27.62 -2.74 -1.36
CA PRO A 212 -27.39 -4.17 -1.23
C PRO A 212 -27.18 -4.86 -2.59
N SER A 213 -27.97 -4.49 -3.60
CA SER A 213 -27.87 -5.06 -4.95
C SER A 213 -26.58 -4.63 -5.67
N ALA A 214 -26.14 -3.38 -5.50
CA ALA A 214 -24.92 -2.86 -6.12
C ALA A 214 -23.63 -3.23 -5.36
N LEU A 215 -23.73 -3.59 -4.08
CA LEU A 215 -22.60 -3.79 -3.17
C LEU A 215 -21.55 -4.78 -3.69
N PRO A 216 -21.90 -5.95 -4.27
CA PRO A 216 -20.90 -6.87 -4.81
C PRO A 216 -20.06 -6.24 -5.94
N GLY A 217 -20.69 -5.43 -6.79
CA GLY A 217 -20.02 -4.67 -7.86
C GLY A 217 -19.12 -3.58 -7.30
N ILE A 218 -19.64 -2.76 -6.37
CA ILE A 218 -18.89 -1.70 -5.68
C ILE A 218 -17.64 -2.27 -5.01
N LEU A 219 -17.80 -3.37 -4.26
CA LEU A 219 -16.70 -4.03 -3.54
C LEU A 219 -15.64 -4.55 -4.50
N THR A 220 -16.05 -5.20 -5.60
CA THR A 220 -15.11 -5.74 -6.59
C THR A 220 -14.29 -4.61 -7.23
N GLY A 221 -14.94 -3.53 -7.69
CA GLY A 221 -14.25 -2.39 -8.25
C GLY A 221 -13.36 -1.64 -7.24
N SER A 222 -13.78 -1.57 -5.97
CA SER A 222 -12.97 -0.97 -4.90
C SER A 222 -11.74 -1.80 -4.59
N ILE A 223 -11.85 -3.14 -4.53
CA ILE A 223 -10.72 -4.06 -4.30
C ILE A 223 -9.64 -3.87 -5.36
N LEU A 224 -10.03 -3.73 -6.64
CA LEU A 224 -9.10 -3.49 -7.73
C LEU A 224 -8.41 -2.11 -7.62
N ALA A 225 -9.17 -1.07 -7.28
CA ALA A 225 -8.61 0.27 -7.08
C ALA A 225 -7.60 0.29 -5.90
N ILE A 226 -7.93 -0.39 -4.80
CA ILE A 226 -7.03 -0.53 -3.64
C ILE A 226 -5.80 -1.34 -4.03
N SER A 227 -5.95 -2.46 -4.74
CA SER A 227 -4.82 -3.28 -5.21
C SER A 227 -3.80 -2.47 -5.99
N ARG A 228 -4.28 -1.55 -6.84
CA ARG A 228 -3.43 -0.60 -7.54
C ARG A 228 -2.68 0.31 -6.56
N ALA A 229 -3.39 0.92 -5.60
CA ALA A 229 -2.81 1.78 -4.56
C ALA A 229 -1.67 1.11 -3.77
N ILE A 230 -1.82 -0.18 -3.43
CA ILE A 230 -0.81 -0.96 -2.69
C ILE A 230 0.54 -0.98 -3.41
N GLY A 231 0.51 -1.00 -4.75
CA GLY A 231 1.71 -1.02 -5.60
C GLY A 231 2.23 0.36 -6.01
N GLU A 232 1.60 1.46 -5.60
CA GLU A 232 2.03 2.80 -6.01
C GLU A 232 3.24 3.28 -5.21
N THR A 233 4.36 3.51 -5.91
CA THR A 233 5.60 4.04 -5.31
C THR A 233 5.75 5.55 -5.55
N ALA A 234 5.44 6.01 -6.75
CA ALA A 234 5.69 7.38 -7.20
C ALA A 234 5.12 8.47 -6.27
N PRO A 235 3.81 8.45 -5.91
CA PRO A 235 3.25 9.49 -5.05
C PRO A 235 3.87 9.48 -3.65
N LEU A 236 4.17 8.30 -3.11
CA LEU A 236 4.67 8.15 -1.75
C LEU A 236 6.12 8.63 -1.60
N VAL A 237 6.94 8.45 -2.63
CA VAL A 237 8.30 9.00 -2.67
C VAL A 237 8.27 10.52 -2.60
N VAL A 238 7.35 11.18 -3.32
CA VAL A 238 7.22 12.65 -3.33
C VAL A 238 6.71 13.20 -2.00
N VAL A 239 5.72 12.53 -1.39
CA VAL A 239 5.20 12.88 -0.06
C VAL A 239 6.29 12.80 1.02
N GLY A 240 7.35 12.05 0.76
CA GLY A 240 8.54 11.99 1.61
C GLY A 240 8.51 10.81 2.56
N ALA A 241 8.06 9.64 2.09
CA ALA A 241 8.29 8.40 2.80
C ALA A 241 9.78 8.20 3.08
N SER A 242 10.08 7.65 4.26
CA SER A 242 11.47 7.49 4.69
C SER A 242 12.17 6.43 3.84
N THR A 243 13.34 6.77 3.31
CA THR A 243 14.19 5.84 2.56
C THR A 243 14.90 4.83 3.48
N PHE A 244 15.05 5.18 4.76
CA PHE A 244 15.55 4.30 5.80
C PHE A 244 14.75 4.51 7.10
N ILE A 245 14.19 3.44 7.65
CA ILE A 245 13.50 3.44 8.95
C ILE A 245 13.59 2.07 9.61
N ALA A 246 14.28 2.03 10.75
CA ALA A 246 14.45 0.81 11.56
C ALA A 246 13.45 0.71 12.73
N VAL A 247 12.61 1.73 12.92
CA VAL A 247 11.60 1.79 14.00
C VAL A 247 10.23 1.48 13.41
N ASP A 248 9.46 0.62 14.08
CA ASP A 248 8.12 0.27 13.65
C ASP A 248 7.15 1.44 13.80
N PRO A 249 6.20 1.62 12.87
CA PRO A 249 5.15 2.62 13.02
C PRO A 249 4.18 2.23 14.14
N THR A 250 3.92 3.16 15.04
CA THR A 250 3.02 2.96 16.20
C THR A 250 1.62 3.54 15.97
N GLY A 251 1.44 4.37 14.96
CA GLY A 251 0.14 4.97 14.63
C GLY A 251 0.13 5.82 13.36
N PRO A 252 -0.98 6.52 13.07
CA PRO A 252 -1.17 7.28 11.83
C PRO A 252 -0.20 8.47 11.66
N PHE A 253 0.37 8.97 12.76
CA PHE A 253 1.29 10.12 12.77
C PHE A 253 2.77 9.72 12.77
N SER A 254 3.08 8.42 12.72
CA SER A 254 4.45 7.92 12.72
C SER A 254 5.14 8.15 11.36
N LYS A 255 6.48 8.19 11.38
CA LYS A 255 7.28 8.00 10.17
C LYS A 255 7.01 6.62 9.60
N PHE A 256 7.21 6.50 8.29
CA PHE A 256 6.91 5.25 7.62
C PHE A 256 7.80 5.04 6.41
N THR A 257 7.84 3.78 6.01
CA THR A 257 8.19 3.33 4.67
C THR A 257 7.16 2.28 4.27
N THR A 258 7.07 1.96 2.98
CA THR A 258 6.18 0.91 2.48
C THR A 258 6.99 -0.10 1.69
N LEU A 259 6.45 -1.30 1.50
CA LEU A 259 7.11 -2.34 0.72
C LEU A 259 7.54 -1.86 -0.69
N PRO A 260 6.68 -1.18 -1.48
CA PRO A 260 7.10 -0.68 -2.79
C PRO A 260 8.27 0.31 -2.74
N ILE A 261 8.32 1.17 -1.71
CA ILE A 261 9.41 2.13 -1.52
C ILE A 261 10.69 1.42 -1.11
N GLN A 262 10.61 0.48 -0.17
CA GLN A 262 11.76 -0.28 0.26
C GLN A 262 12.35 -1.13 -0.88
N ILE A 263 11.49 -1.76 -1.69
CA ILE A 263 11.89 -2.47 -2.92
C ILE A 263 12.59 -1.51 -3.87
N TYR A 264 11.98 -0.36 -4.18
CA TYR A 264 12.56 0.65 -5.07
C TYR A 264 13.97 1.07 -4.59
N GLN A 265 14.09 1.43 -3.30
CA GLN A 265 15.36 1.83 -2.70
C GLN A 265 16.43 0.74 -2.77
N TRP A 266 16.07 -0.52 -2.55
CA TRP A 266 17.01 -1.63 -2.66
C TRP A 266 17.40 -1.93 -4.12
N THR A 267 16.47 -1.85 -5.06
CA THR A 267 16.79 -2.04 -6.48
C THR A 267 17.69 -0.95 -7.06
N SER A 268 17.63 0.27 -6.52
CA SER A 268 18.51 1.37 -6.92
C SER A 268 19.93 1.28 -6.35
N ARG A 269 20.21 0.35 -5.42
CA ARG A 269 21.55 0.21 -4.85
C ARG A 269 22.47 -0.58 -5.79
N PRO A 270 23.75 -0.19 -5.88
CA PRO A 270 24.70 -0.84 -6.78
C PRO A 270 25.12 -2.23 -6.29
N GLN A 271 25.10 -2.49 -4.97
CA GLN A 271 25.60 -3.76 -4.44
C GLN A 271 24.62 -4.91 -4.74
N PRO A 272 25.11 -6.07 -5.22
CA PRO A 272 24.28 -7.16 -5.72
C PRO A 272 23.40 -7.81 -4.64
N GLU A 273 23.81 -7.76 -3.38
CA GLU A 273 23.06 -8.27 -2.23
C GLU A 273 21.69 -7.60 -2.10
N PHE A 274 21.63 -6.29 -2.38
CA PHE A 274 20.39 -5.53 -2.32
C PHE A 274 19.37 -5.99 -3.37
N ARG A 275 19.84 -6.52 -4.51
CA ARG A 275 18.96 -7.09 -5.54
C ARG A 275 18.30 -8.38 -5.06
N HIS A 276 19.02 -9.21 -4.30
CA HIS A 276 18.47 -10.45 -3.75
C HIS A 276 17.41 -10.20 -2.68
N ILE A 277 17.65 -9.26 -1.75
CA ILE A 277 16.64 -8.90 -0.75
C ILE A 277 15.48 -8.10 -1.35
N ALA A 278 15.71 -7.33 -2.42
CA ALA A 278 14.62 -6.71 -3.19
C ALA A 278 13.72 -7.77 -3.83
N ALA A 279 14.29 -8.81 -4.44
CA ALA A 279 13.51 -9.92 -4.98
C ALA A 279 12.70 -10.64 -3.89
N ALA A 280 13.30 -10.88 -2.72
CA ALA A 280 12.59 -11.43 -1.56
C ALA A 280 11.44 -10.51 -1.10
N ALA A 281 11.66 -9.19 -1.03
CA ALA A 281 10.61 -8.24 -0.68
C ALA A 281 9.48 -8.16 -1.72
N ILE A 282 9.77 -8.33 -3.02
CA ILE A 282 8.74 -8.43 -4.08
C ILE A 282 7.84 -9.63 -3.82
N LEU A 283 8.40 -10.79 -3.45
CA LEU A 283 7.61 -11.96 -3.08
C LEU A 283 6.73 -11.69 -1.86
N VAL A 284 7.24 -10.99 -0.85
CA VAL A 284 6.46 -10.58 0.32
C VAL A 284 5.33 -9.64 -0.07
N LEU A 285 5.59 -8.64 -0.91
CA LEU A 285 4.57 -7.73 -1.42
C LEU A 285 3.48 -8.48 -2.19
N LEU A 286 3.86 -9.44 -3.04
CA LEU A 286 2.92 -10.27 -3.79
C LEU A 286 2.04 -11.12 -2.86
N VAL A 287 2.65 -11.79 -1.88
CA VAL A 287 1.90 -12.56 -0.86
C VAL A 287 0.97 -11.66 -0.06
N LEU A 288 1.42 -10.48 0.35
CA LEU A 288 0.61 -9.51 1.07
C LEU A 288 -0.60 -9.06 0.23
N LEU A 289 -0.36 -8.67 -1.03
CA LEU A 289 -1.41 -8.24 -1.95
C LEU A 289 -2.43 -9.36 -2.20
N LEU A 290 -1.97 -10.58 -2.47
CA LEU A 290 -2.85 -11.73 -2.66
C LEU A 290 -3.66 -12.03 -1.40
N SER A 291 -3.04 -11.95 -0.22
CA SER A 291 -3.72 -12.19 1.06
C SER A 291 -4.79 -11.15 1.35
N LEU A 292 -4.49 -9.86 1.13
CA LEU A 292 -5.46 -8.77 1.29
C LEU A 292 -6.63 -8.90 0.32
N ASN A 293 -6.35 -9.23 -0.95
CA ASN A 293 -7.38 -9.43 -1.96
C ASN A 293 -8.24 -10.66 -1.68
N ALA A 294 -7.63 -11.78 -1.32
CA ALA A 294 -8.34 -12.99 -0.92
C ALA A 294 -9.24 -12.72 0.30
N GLY A 295 -8.72 -12.01 1.30
CA GLY A 295 -9.49 -11.59 2.48
C GLY A 295 -10.68 -10.70 2.12
N ALA A 296 -10.47 -9.71 1.26
CA ALA A 296 -11.53 -8.81 0.82
C ALA A 296 -12.61 -9.54 0.00
N ILE A 297 -12.23 -10.48 -0.87
CA ILE A 297 -13.17 -11.31 -1.64
C ILE A 297 -13.93 -12.27 -0.73
N ALA A 298 -13.25 -12.90 0.23
CA ALA A 298 -13.90 -13.77 1.21
C ALA A 298 -14.94 -13.00 2.05
N LEU A 299 -14.60 -11.78 2.45
CA LEU A 299 -15.49 -10.88 3.16
C LEU A 299 -16.71 -10.52 2.28
N ARG A 300 -16.50 -10.15 1.00
CA ARG A 300 -17.58 -9.91 0.02
C ARG A 300 -18.53 -11.11 -0.07
N ASN A 301 -17.99 -12.31 -0.28
CA ASN A 301 -18.80 -13.53 -0.49
C ASN A 301 -19.68 -13.85 0.72
N ARG A 302 -19.18 -13.64 1.95
CA ARG A 302 -19.98 -13.84 3.17
C ARG A 302 -21.17 -12.88 3.26
N TYR A 303 -21.02 -11.65 2.77
CA TYR A 303 -22.12 -10.67 2.76
C TYR A 303 -23.12 -10.94 1.62
N THR A 304 -22.67 -11.43 0.47
CA THR A 304 -23.55 -11.78 -0.66
C THR A 304 -24.44 -12.99 -0.36
N VAL A 305 -23.99 -13.97 0.43
CA VAL A 305 -24.79 -15.16 0.77
C VAL A 305 -25.92 -14.85 1.79
N ARG A 306 -25.93 -13.65 2.39
CA ARG A 306 -26.91 -13.23 3.41
C ARG A 306 -27.97 -12.24 2.90
N SER A 307 -27.97 -11.88 1.63
CA SER A 307 -29.01 -11.06 0.98
C SER A 307 -29.81 -11.91 0.01
#